data_AF-A0A6S6UJ12-F1
#
_entry.id   AF-A0A6S6UJ12-F1
#
_cell.length_a   1.000
_cell.length_b   1.000
_cell.length_c   1.000
_cell.angle_alpha   90.00
_cell.angle_beta   90.00
_cell.angle_gamma   90.00
#
_symmetry.space_group_name_H-M   'P 1'
#
loop_
_entity.id
_entity.type
_entity.pdbx_description
1 polymer ?
#
loop_
_entity_poly.entity_id
_entity_poly.type
_entity_poly.pdbx_seq_one_letter_code
_entity_poly.pdbx_strand_id
1 'polypeptide(L)'
;MIPVMAEIAPAGVTITNRAEITWFDTADGLVKKLYSNTSEIVVAEQLALTLTNDNLRHASPGQQVSLPHRITNTGNIESSYELQLVLNTDADMRQLDKLAVYIDLNGNGAASAGEPEITASACSDGSTDKVCFIIPNAEPGDIVEFVVKGATSVMHQVGDEYKLDVVAAPIGHPEKAVQNTDTVDLISGANLSIMKSTSPSCGTPVAPSDAVTVTLRYSNSGDDKPVAKDFSIDGE
;
A
#
# COMPACT_ATOMS: atom_id res chain seq x y z
N MET A 1 -21.42 -20.26 -5.44
CA MET A 1 -21.13 -19.31 -6.53
C MET A 1 -20.61 -18.06 -5.86
N ILE A 2 -19.29 -17.85 -5.91
CA ILE A 2 -18.64 -16.68 -5.32
C ILE A 2 -18.97 -15.50 -6.25
N PRO A 3 -19.42 -14.34 -5.74
CA PRO A 3 -19.67 -13.20 -6.61
C PRO A 3 -18.35 -12.79 -7.24
N VAL A 4 -18.29 -12.79 -8.58
CA VAL A 4 -17.23 -12.12 -9.32
C VAL A 4 -17.35 -10.65 -8.93
N MET A 5 -16.36 -10.11 -8.22
CA MET A 5 -16.30 -8.66 -7.97
C MET A 5 -16.36 -7.96 -9.32
N ALA A 6 -17.09 -6.84 -9.38
CA ALA A 6 -17.18 -6.04 -10.59
C ALA A 6 -15.77 -5.67 -11.07
N GLU A 7 -15.38 -6.20 -12.22
CA GLU A 7 -14.13 -5.89 -12.89
C GLU A 7 -14.24 -4.50 -13.52
N ILE A 8 -13.19 -3.69 -13.38
CA ILE A 8 -13.17 -2.33 -13.93
C ILE A 8 -13.22 -2.44 -15.45
N ALA A 9 -14.18 -1.76 -16.09
CA ALA A 9 -14.31 -1.78 -17.54
C ALA A 9 -13.07 -1.16 -18.21
N PRO A 10 -12.34 -1.89 -19.07
CA PRO A 10 -11.14 -1.37 -19.72
C PRO A 10 -11.47 -0.16 -20.60
N ALA A 11 -10.54 0.80 -20.67
CA ALA A 11 -10.70 1.94 -21.57
C ALA A 11 -10.77 1.50 -23.04
N GLY A 12 -11.53 2.24 -23.85
CA GLY A 12 -11.69 1.97 -25.27
C GLY A 12 -12.67 0.86 -25.62
N VAL A 13 -13.23 0.14 -24.63
CA VAL A 13 -14.28 -0.86 -24.88
C VAL A 13 -15.56 -0.15 -25.37
N THR A 14 -16.06 -0.56 -26.53
CA THR A 14 -17.35 -0.12 -27.06
C THR A 14 -18.47 -0.99 -26.50
N ILE A 15 -19.39 -0.37 -25.77
CA ILE A 15 -20.63 -0.99 -25.31
C ILE A 15 -21.71 -0.66 -26.33
N THR A 16 -22.35 -1.69 -26.88
CA THR A 16 -23.40 -1.53 -27.90
C THR A 16 -24.76 -2.00 -27.40
N ASN A 17 -25.83 -1.34 -27.85
CA ASN A 17 -27.21 -1.73 -27.58
C ASN A 17 -28.01 -1.77 -28.89
N ARG A 18 -28.71 -2.88 -29.12
CA ARG A 18 -29.60 -3.06 -30.27
C ARG A 18 -30.81 -3.91 -29.88
N ALA A 19 -32.01 -3.40 -30.12
CA ALA A 19 -33.24 -4.14 -29.89
C ALA A 19 -33.55 -5.06 -31.08
N GLU A 20 -34.10 -6.24 -30.79
CA GLU A 20 -34.64 -7.19 -31.77
C GLU A 20 -36.12 -7.42 -31.45
N ILE A 21 -36.98 -7.28 -32.46
CA ILE A 21 -38.38 -7.71 -32.39
C ILE A 21 -38.55 -8.89 -33.35
N THR A 22 -39.23 -9.93 -32.88
CA THR A 22 -39.62 -11.08 -33.68
C THR A 22 -41.14 -11.22 -33.64
N TRP A 23 -41.79 -11.40 -34.80
CA TRP A 23 -43.24 -11.65 -34.87
C TRP A 23 -43.58 -12.69 -35.93
N PHE A 24 -44.71 -13.35 -35.77
CA PHE A 24 -45.28 -14.24 -36.78
C PHE A 24 -46.19 -13.44 -37.70
N ASP A 25 -45.88 -13.41 -38.99
CA ASP A 25 -46.69 -12.74 -40.00
C ASP A 25 -47.76 -13.71 -40.52
N THR A 26 -49.02 -13.42 -40.21
CA THR A 26 -50.15 -14.26 -40.58
C THR A 26 -50.51 -14.19 -42.07
N ALA A 27 -49.95 -13.23 -42.81
CA ALA A 27 -50.22 -13.08 -44.24
C ALA A 27 -49.44 -14.07 -45.11
N ASP A 28 -48.19 -14.36 -44.74
CA ASP A 28 -47.30 -15.28 -45.45
C ASP A 28 -46.89 -16.51 -44.61
N GLY A 29 -47.30 -16.56 -43.34
CA GLY A 29 -47.10 -17.71 -42.45
C GLY A 29 -45.66 -17.86 -41.94
N LEU A 30 -44.86 -16.78 -42.00
CA LEU A 30 -43.45 -16.80 -41.65
C LEU A 30 -43.15 -15.96 -40.40
N VAL A 31 -42.11 -16.34 -39.66
CA VAL A 31 -41.59 -15.53 -38.56
C VAL A 31 -40.62 -14.49 -39.12
N LYS A 32 -40.86 -13.21 -38.82
CA LYS A 32 -40.04 -12.08 -39.26
C LYS A 32 -39.31 -11.45 -38.08
N LYS A 33 -38.17 -10.83 -38.39
CA LYS A 33 -37.32 -10.12 -37.43
C LYS A 33 -37.05 -8.70 -37.91
N LEU A 34 -37.02 -7.76 -36.98
CA LEU A 34 -36.61 -6.38 -37.22
C LEU A 34 -35.67 -5.93 -36.10
N TYR A 35 -34.64 -5.19 -36.48
CA TYR A 35 -33.66 -4.63 -35.56
C TYR A 35 -33.82 -3.11 -35.47
N SER A 36 -33.60 -2.55 -34.28
CA SER A 36 -33.40 -1.11 -34.14
C SER A 36 -32.05 -0.68 -34.73
N ASN A 37 -31.80 0.62 -34.76
CA ASN A 37 -30.44 1.13 -34.87
C ASN A 37 -29.59 0.66 -33.68
N THR A 38 -28.28 0.53 -33.90
CA THR A 38 -27.29 0.29 -32.85
C THR A 38 -26.97 1.62 -32.17
N SER A 39 -26.99 1.64 -30.84
CA SER A 39 -26.42 2.70 -30.02
C SER A 39 -25.06 2.23 -29.49
N GLU A 40 -24.07 3.11 -29.49
CA GLU A 40 -22.70 2.82 -29.07
C GLU A 40 -22.23 3.86 -28.05
N ILE A 41 -21.55 3.39 -27.00
CA ILE A 41 -20.79 4.23 -26.07
C ILE A 41 -19.39 3.62 -25.92
N VAL A 42 -18.38 4.45 -25.69
CA VAL A 42 -17.00 3.99 -25.49
C VAL A 42 -16.56 4.34 -24.07
N VAL A 43 -15.97 3.38 -23.38
CA VAL A 43 -15.44 3.59 -22.02
C VAL A 43 -14.22 4.53 -22.11
N ALA A 44 -14.30 5.67 -21.40
CA ALA A 44 -13.21 6.64 -21.36
C ALA A 44 -12.04 6.16 -20.50
N GLU A 45 -10.86 6.71 -20.76
CA GLU A 45 -9.68 6.50 -19.91
C GLU A 45 -9.86 7.19 -18.55
N GLN A 46 -9.48 6.49 -17.50
CA GLN A 46 -9.54 6.96 -16.13
C GLN A 46 -8.26 6.56 -15.40
N LEU A 47 -7.43 7.57 -15.11
CA LEU A 47 -6.33 7.49 -14.17
C LEU A 47 -6.85 7.67 -12.74
N ALA A 48 -6.55 6.73 -11.85
CA ALA A 48 -6.83 6.84 -10.43
C ALA A 48 -5.90 5.94 -9.62
N LEU A 49 -5.57 6.33 -8.40
CA LEU A 49 -4.84 5.50 -7.46
C LEU A 49 -5.34 5.71 -6.04
N THR A 50 -5.01 4.76 -5.17
CA THR A 50 -5.03 4.95 -3.73
C THR A 50 -3.64 4.68 -3.16
N LEU A 51 -3.24 5.48 -2.17
CA LEU A 51 -2.07 5.25 -1.32
C LEU A 51 -2.58 4.96 0.09
N THR A 52 -2.03 3.94 0.74
CA THR A 52 -2.51 3.45 2.04
C THR A 52 -1.35 3.12 2.98
N ASN A 53 -1.63 3.21 4.28
CA ASN A 53 -0.73 3.08 5.44
C ASN A 53 -0.02 4.37 5.88
N ASP A 54 -0.70 5.19 6.67
CA ASP A 54 0.02 6.12 7.56
C ASP A 54 0.76 5.31 8.63
N ASN A 55 2.05 5.55 8.79
CA ASN A 55 2.85 4.85 9.79
C ASN A 55 3.08 5.70 11.03
N LEU A 56 2.87 5.11 12.21
CA LEU A 56 3.41 5.60 13.46
C LEU A 56 4.47 4.62 13.96
N ARG A 57 5.72 5.09 14.06
CA ARG A 57 6.84 4.29 14.57
C ARG A 57 7.49 4.97 15.77
N HIS A 58 8.12 4.15 16.59
CA HIS A 58 8.97 4.62 17.66
C HIS A 58 10.39 4.14 17.41
N ALA A 59 11.35 5.04 17.54
CA ALA A 59 12.76 4.77 17.30
C ALA A 59 13.61 5.47 18.35
N SER A 60 14.82 4.96 18.57
CA SER A 60 15.83 5.68 19.36
C SER A 60 16.68 6.55 18.44
N PRO A 61 17.36 7.60 18.95
CA PRO A 61 18.26 8.42 18.14
C PRO A 61 19.29 7.58 17.37
N GLY A 62 19.43 7.80 16.06
CA GLY A 62 20.35 7.06 15.20
C GLY A 62 19.82 5.73 14.65
N GLN A 63 18.61 5.29 15.02
CA GLN A 63 18.01 4.05 14.53
C GLN A 63 17.50 4.18 13.09
N GLN A 64 17.52 3.06 12.36
CA GLN A 64 16.80 2.93 11.10
C GLN A 64 15.32 2.64 11.36
N VAL A 65 14.47 3.18 10.50
CA VAL A 65 13.02 2.96 10.50
C VAL A 65 12.56 2.41 9.16
N SER A 66 11.51 1.62 9.19
CA SER A 66 10.84 1.09 8.00
C SER A 66 9.36 1.50 8.04
N LEU A 67 8.93 2.17 6.98
CA LEU A 67 7.62 2.77 6.82
C LEU A 67 6.97 2.12 5.59
N PRO A 68 6.24 1.00 5.76
CA PRO A 68 5.57 0.31 4.66
C PRO A 68 4.35 1.09 4.15
N HIS A 69 4.17 1.07 2.84
CA HIS A 69 3.10 1.72 2.11
C HIS A 69 2.58 0.80 1.00
N ARG A 70 1.36 1.09 0.55
CA ARG A 70 0.72 0.33 -0.52
C ARG A 70 0.03 1.28 -1.50
N ILE A 71 0.43 1.20 -2.77
CA ILE A 71 -0.24 1.86 -3.89
C ILE A 71 -1.14 0.84 -4.59
N THR A 72 -2.34 1.24 -4.95
CA THR A 72 -3.26 0.43 -5.77
C THR A 72 -3.73 1.25 -6.96
N ASN A 73 -3.60 0.70 -8.17
CA ASN A 73 -4.17 1.30 -9.37
C ASN A 73 -5.68 1.08 -9.38
N THR A 74 -6.45 2.12 -9.08
CA THR A 74 -7.92 2.09 -9.13
C THR A 74 -8.49 2.66 -10.43
N GLY A 75 -7.61 2.99 -11.38
CA GLY A 75 -7.96 3.41 -12.73
C GLY A 75 -8.32 2.23 -13.64
N ASN A 76 -8.58 2.53 -14.92
CA ASN A 76 -8.91 1.52 -15.93
C ASN A 76 -7.88 1.42 -17.06
N ILE A 77 -6.71 2.03 -16.87
CA ILE A 77 -5.54 1.92 -17.76
C ILE A 77 -4.28 1.61 -16.95
N GLU A 78 -3.30 0.99 -17.61
CA GLU A 78 -1.94 0.85 -17.08
C GLU A 78 -1.38 2.24 -16.77
N SER A 79 -0.77 2.39 -15.59
CA SER A 79 -0.28 3.68 -15.10
C SER A 79 1.10 3.53 -14.46
N SER A 80 1.92 4.57 -14.61
CA SER A 80 3.14 4.74 -13.82
C SER A 80 2.93 5.88 -12.82
N TYR A 81 3.44 5.70 -11.60
CA TYR A 81 3.27 6.65 -10.51
C TYR A 81 4.61 7.27 -10.13
N GLU A 82 4.61 8.60 -9.97
CA GLU A 82 5.70 9.29 -9.30
C GLU A 82 5.41 9.32 -7.81
N LEU A 83 6.31 8.71 -7.04
CA LEU A 83 6.35 8.75 -5.59
C LEU A 83 7.29 9.88 -5.17
N GLN A 84 6.80 10.81 -4.34
CA GLN A 84 7.55 11.93 -3.82
C GLN A 84 7.65 11.80 -2.29
N LEU A 85 8.87 11.80 -1.77
CA LEU A 85 9.15 11.94 -0.35
C LEU A 85 9.43 13.41 -0.08
N VAL A 86 8.51 14.09 0.61
CA VAL A 86 8.64 15.52 0.90
C VAL A 86 9.68 15.72 1.99
N LEU A 87 10.64 16.58 1.71
CA LEU A 87 11.71 16.94 2.62
C LEU A 87 11.26 18.14 3.46
N ASN A 88 11.34 18.01 4.78
CA ASN A 88 11.11 19.15 5.66
C ASN A 88 12.25 20.15 5.48
N THR A 89 11.93 21.33 4.95
CA THR A 89 12.88 22.43 4.76
C THR A 89 12.88 23.43 5.91
N ASP A 90 11.92 23.28 6.82
CA ASP A 90 11.86 24.07 8.05
C ASP A 90 12.89 23.57 9.06
N ALA A 91 13.72 24.48 9.58
CA ALA A 91 14.75 24.17 10.57
C ALA A 91 14.17 23.65 11.89
N ASP A 92 12.92 23.99 12.20
CA ASP A 92 12.25 23.54 13.43
C ASP A 92 11.65 22.14 13.29
N MET A 93 11.46 21.64 12.06
CA MET A 93 10.94 20.30 11.81
C MET A 93 12.08 19.29 11.62
N ARG A 94 11.91 18.10 12.19
CA ARG A 94 12.92 17.04 12.05
C ARG A 94 12.69 16.26 10.76
N GLN A 95 13.80 15.92 10.09
CA GLN A 95 13.79 15.15 8.85
C GLN A 95 14.55 13.83 9.03
N LEU A 96 14.00 12.75 8.49
CA LEU A 96 14.69 11.47 8.42
C LEU A 96 15.86 11.54 7.42
N ASP A 97 17.01 11.04 7.83
CA ASP A 97 18.20 10.92 7.01
C ASP A 97 18.17 9.65 6.15
N LYS A 98 18.98 9.62 5.08
CA LYS A 98 19.24 8.43 4.25
C LYS A 98 17.97 7.74 3.75
N LEU A 99 17.04 8.54 3.22
CA LEU A 99 15.81 8.03 2.63
C LEU A 99 16.11 7.12 1.44
N ALA A 100 15.50 5.94 1.43
CA ALA A 100 15.57 4.96 0.34
C ALA A 100 14.24 4.22 0.24
N VAL A 101 13.89 3.74 -0.96
CA VAL A 101 12.63 3.04 -1.22
C VAL A 101 12.92 1.65 -1.77
N TYR A 102 12.26 0.64 -1.20
CA TYR A 102 12.38 -0.76 -1.63
C TYR A 102 11.01 -1.33 -1.97
N ILE A 103 10.92 -2.14 -3.01
CA ILE A 103 9.71 -2.91 -3.31
C ILE A 103 9.61 -4.07 -2.31
N ASP A 104 8.50 -4.16 -1.58
CA ASP A 104 8.23 -5.24 -0.64
C ASP A 104 7.53 -6.39 -1.39
N LEU A 105 8.31 -7.38 -1.79
CA LEU A 105 7.80 -8.52 -2.57
C LEU A 105 7.12 -9.58 -1.71
N ASN A 106 7.33 -9.58 -0.39
CA ASN A 106 6.81 -10.60 0.52
C ASN A 106 5.71 -10.07 1.45
N GLY A 107 5.44 -8.77 1.43
CA GLY A 107 4.38 -8.10 2.17
C GLY A 107 4.61 -8.10 3.69
N ASN A 108 5.85 -8.23 4.15
CA ASN A 108 6.17 -8.27 5.58
C ASN A 108 6.33 -6.87 6.21
N GLY A 109 6.29 -5.82 5.40
CA GLY A 109 6.40 -4.42 5.80
C GLY A 109 7.80 -3.97 6.19
N ALA A 110 8.84 -4.72 5.80
CA ALA A 110 10.24 -4.42 6.10
C ALA A 110 11.15 -4.72 4.91
N ALA A 111 12.03 -3.77 4.55
CA ALA A 111 12.92 -4.00 3.42
C ALA A 111 13.95 -5.09 3.75
N SER A 112 13.79 -6.25 3.10
CA SER A 112 14.47 -7.51 3.34
C SER A 112 15.59 -7.75 2.33
N ALA A 113 16.51 -8.67 2.64
CA ALA A 113 17.62 -8.98 1.73
C ALA A 113 17.09 -9.59 0.42
N GLY A 114 17.47 -9.00 -0.72
CA GLY A 114 17.04 -9.43 -2.05
C GLY A 114 15.84 -8.67 -2.61
N GLU A 115 15.23 -7.77 -1.83
CA GLU A 115 14.20 -6.87 -2.35
C GLU A 115 14.81 -5.74 -3.19
N PRO A 116 14.20 -5.41 -4.35
CA PRO A 116 14.71 -4.37 -5.24
C PRO A 116 14.64 -2.98 -4.59
N GLU A 117 15.74 -2.24 -4.63
CA GLU A 117 15.75 -0.80 -4.35
C GLU A 117 15.29 -0.03 -5.59
N ILE A 118 14.43 0.98 -5.39
CA ILE A 118 14.05 1.91 -6.44
C ILE A 118 15.06 3.06 -6.44
N THR A 119 15.75 3.23 -7.57
CA THR A 119 16.69 4.35 -7.74
C THR A 119 15.93 5.67 -7.76
N ALA A 120 16.38 6.64 -6.97
CA ALA A 120 15.84 7.99 -6.99
C ALA A 120 16.01 8.64 -8.38
N SER A 121 15.00 9.39 -8.81
CA SER A 121 14.97 10.17 -10.04
C SER A 121 14.78 11.65 -9.74
N ALA A 122 15.01 12.50 -10.73
CA ALA A 122 14.58 13.89 -10.65
C ALA A 122 13.04 13.94 -10.57
N CYS A 123 12.51 14.85 -9.75
CA CYS A 123 11.07 15.09 -9.66
C CYS A 123 10.56 15.75 -10.94
N SER A 124 9.40 15.31 -11.43
CA SER A 124 8.79 15.81 -12.67
C SER A 124 8.45 17.31 -12.60
N ASP A 125 8.20 17.84 -11.40
CA ASP A 125 7.95 19.27 -11.14
C ASP A 125 9.23 20.11 -11.01
N GLY A 126 10.41 19.49 -11.07
CA GLY A 126 11.71 20.16 -10.90
C GLY A 126 12.01 20.62 -9.48
N SER A 127 11.21 20.18 -8.50
CA SER A 127 11.36 20.55 -7.10
C SER A 127 12.63 19.94 -6.48
N THR A 128 13.19 20.63 -5.48
CA THR A 128 14.40 20.21 -4.75
C THR A 128 14.14 19.95 -3.27
N ASP A 129 12.94 20.29 -2.79
CA ASP A 129 12.41 19.98 -1.46
C ASP A 129 11.76 18.59 -1.42
N LYS A 130 12.02 17.73 -2.43
CA LYS A 130 11.50 16.37 -2.53
C LYS A 130 12.56 15.43 -3.08
N VAL A 131 12.44 14.15 -2.73
CA VAL A 131 13.15 13.06 -3.44
C VAL A 131 12.09 12.21 -4.13
N CYS A 132 12.26 11.99 -5.44
CA CYS A 132 11.27 11.31 -6.25
C CYS A 132 11.74 9.93 -6.72
N PHE A 133 10.77 9.03 -6.90
CA PHE A 133 10.93 7.65 -7.34
C PHE A 133 9.83 7.32 -8.33
N ILE A 134 10.09 6.39 -9.25
CA ILE A 134 9.11 5.97 -10.25
C ILE A 134 8.69 4.52 -9.99
N ILE A 135 7.39 4.30 -9.85
CA ILE A 135 6.76 2.98 -9.85
C ILE A 135 6.15 2.76 -11.25
N PRO A 136 6.75 1.89 -12.08
CA PRO A 136 6.32 1.72 -13.46
C PRO A 136 5.18 0.70 -13.60
N ASN A 137 4.39 0.86 -14.66
CA ASN A 137 3.55 -0.17 -15.29
C ASN A 137 2.62 -0.94 -14.33
N ALA A 138 1.88 -0.25 -13.47
CA ALA A 138 0.83 -0.86 -12.67
C ALA A 138 -0.44 -1.04 -13.52
N GLU A 139 -0.87 -2.27 -13.76
CA GLU A 139 -2.13 -2.57 -14.45
C GLU A 139 -3.35 -2.20 -13.57
N PRO A 140 -4.55 -2.02 -14.16
CA PRO A 140 -5.77 -1.81 -13.38
C PRO A 140 -5.99 -2.90 -12.33
N GLY A 141 -6.10 -2.50 -11.05
CA GLY A 141 -6.25 -3.41 -9.92
C GLY A 141 -4.93 -3.90 -9.31
N ASP A 142 -3.79 -3.60 -9.93
CA ASP A 142 -2.49 -3.97 -9.37
C ASP A 142 -2.23 -3.27 -8.04
N ILE A 143 -1.54 -4.01 -7.17
CA ILE A 143 -1.12 -3.52 -5.87
C ILE A 143 0.40 -3.59 -5.80
N VAL A 144 1.03 -2.44 -5.56
CA VAL A 144 2.47 -2.32 -5.34
C VAL A 144 2.72 -1.99 -3.88
N GLU A 145 3.37 -2.91 -3.18
CA GLU A 145 3.85 -2.70 -1.81
C GLU A 145 5.30 -2.23 -1.83
N PHE A 146 5.60 -1.23 -1.01
CA PHE A 146 6.94 -0.68 -0.89
C PHE A 146 7.21 -0.22 0.53
N VAL A 147 8.49 -0.17 0.89
CA VAL A 147 8.95 0.28 2.20
C VAL A 147 9.86 1.48 2.01
N VAL A 148 9.49 2.60 2.64
CA VAL A 148 10.38 3.74 2.79
C VAL A 148 11.27 3.48 4.01
N LYS A 149 12.58 3.39 3.76
CA LYS A 149 13.60 3.36 4.81
C LYS A 149 14.11 4.75 5.06
N GLY A 150 14.34 5.06 6.33
CA GLY A 150 15.00 6.28 6.78
C GLY A 150 15.79 6.01 8.05
N ALA A 151 16.56 6.99 8.49
CA ALA A 151 17.29 6.96 9.75
C ALA A 151 16.96 8.21 10.57
N THR A 152 16.78 8.03 11.87
CA THR A 152 16.76 9.16 12.79
C THR A 152 18.19 9.65 13.04
N SER A 153 18.33 10.91 13.39
CA SER A 153 19.63 11.54 13.67
C SER A 153 20.07 11.21 15.09
N VAL A 154 21.37 10.94 15.26
CA VAL A 154 22.00 10.78 16.59
C VAL A 154 22.04 12.07 17.40
N MET A 155 21.79 13.22 16.76
CA MET A 155 21.84 14.54 17.38
C MET A 155 20.48 14.99 17.94
N HIS A 156 19.39 14.34 17.52
CA HIS A 156 18.03 14.64 17.99
C HIS A 156 17.74 13.86 19.28
N GLN A 157 16.79 14.36 20.07
CA GLN A 157 16.57 13.90 21.44
C GLN A 157 15.22 13.20 21.59
N VAL A 158 15.11 12.40 22.64
CA VAL A 158 13.85 11.75 23.04
C VAL A 158 12.77 12.81 23.23
N GLY A 159 11.59 12.57 22.64
CA GLY A 159 10.48 13.52 22.58
C GLY A 159 10.45 14.35 21.29
N ASP A 160 11.50 14.32 20.46
CA ASP A 160 11.41 14.85 19.10
C ASP A 160 10.53 13.94 18.23
N GLU A 161 9.85 14.56 17.26
CA GLU A 161 8.97 13.91 16.30
C GLU A 161 9.49 14.19 14.87
N TYR A 162 9.54 13.16 14.04
CA TYR A 162 9.76 13.27 12.60
C TYR A 162 8.46 13.07 11.87
N LYS A 163 8.20 13.92 10.87
CA LYS A 163 7.10 13.72 9.91
C LYS A 163 7.65 13.55 8.51
N LEU A 164 7.11 12.58 7.78
CA LEU A 164 7.42 12.37 6.38
C LEU A 164 6.12 12.28 5.59
N ASP A 165 5.92 13.24 4.70
CA ASP A 165 4.82 13.17 3.74
C ASP A 165 5.24 12.35 2.53
N VAL A 166 4.47 11.30 2.27
CA VAL A 166 4.62 10.40 1.12
C VAL A 166 3.50 10.72 0.15
N VAL A 167 3.84 11.30 -0.99
CA VAL A 167 2.88 11.72 -2.02
C VAL A 167 3.04 10.82 -3.23
N ALA A 168 1.94 10.33 -3.80
CA ALA A 168 1.94 9.56 -5.04
C ALA A 168 0.95 10.15 -6.04
N ALA A 169 1.37 10.30 -7.30
CA ALA A 169 0.51 10.78 -8.38
C ALA A 169 0.82 10.03 -9.69
N PRO A 170 -0.16 9.86 -10.61
CA PRO A 170 0.16 9.40 -11.95
C PRO A 170 1.07 10.42 -12.64
N ILE A 171 2.09 9.93 -13.36
CA ILE A 171 3.06 10.81 -14.03
C ILE A 171 2.33 11.76 -14.99
N GLY A 172 2.63 13.07 -14.89
CA GLY A 172 1.99 14.11 -15.69
C GLY A 172 0.61 14.56 -15.18
N HIS A 173 0.10 13.97 -14.09
CA HIS A 173 -1.22 14.25 -13.52
C HIS A 173 -1.16 14.58 -12.02
N PRO A 174 -0.46 15.65 -11.60
CA PRO A 174 -0.32 16.01 -10.19
C PRO A 174 -1.65 16.38 -9.52
N GLU A 175 -2.68 16.74 -10.28
CA GLU A 175 -4.04 16.99 -9.77
C GLU A 175 -4.71 15.74 -9.18
N LYS A 176 -4.16 14.55 -9.45
CA LYS A 176 -4.61 13.25 -8.92
C LYS A 176 -3.74 12.74 -7.77
N ALA A 177 -2.90 13.59 -7.19
CA ALA A 177 -2.04 13.21 -6.10
C ALA A 177 -2.83 12.75 -4.87
N VAL A 178 -2.32 11.72 -4.20
CA VAL A 178 -2.75 11.23 -2.89
C VAL A 178 -1.55 11.27 -1.93
N GLN A 179 -1.83 11.38 -0.63
CA GLN A 179 -0.80 11.57 0.39
C GLN A 179 -1.08 10.72 1.62
N ASN A 180 -0.01 10.16 2.17
CA ASN A 180 0.07 9.65 3.55
C ASN A 180 1.09 10.47 4.33
N THR A 181 0.90 10.56 5.64
CA THR A 181 1.84 11.20 6.56
C THR A 181 2.35 10.19 7.58
N ASP A 182 3.63 9.88 7.50
CA ASP A 182 4.30 9.04 8.48
C ASP A 182 4.84 9.88 9.64
N THR A 183 4.76 9.31 10.85
CA THR A 183 5.28 9.90 12.08
C THR A 183 6.25 8.94 12.76
N VAL A 184 7.41 9.45 13.17
CA VAL A 184 8.39 8.70 13.97
C VAL A 184 8.70 9.47 15.25
N ASP A 185 8.34 8.91 16.39
CA ASP A 185 8.67 9.49 17.69
C ASP A 185 9.99 8.96 18.21
N LEU A 186 10.83 9.86 18.70
CA LEU A 186 12.03 9.47 19.43
C LEU A 186 11.68 9.08 20.86
N ILE A 187 11.88 7.80 21.17
CA ILE A 187 11.71 7.25 22.52
C ILE A 187 13.05 6.71 23.04
N SER A 188 13.20 6.69 24.36
CA SER A 188 14.24 5.93 25.04
C SER A 188 13.62 4.77 25.78
N GLY A 189 14.39 3.70 25.94
CA GLY A 189 13.97 2.47 26.56
C GLY A 189 13.87 1.33 25.55
N ALA A 190 13.49 0.14 26.04
CA ALA A 190 13.22 -0.97 25.15
C ALA A 190 11.95 -0.73 24.33
N ASN A 191 12.05 -0.99 23.02
CA ASN A 191 10.92 -1.00 22.10
C ASN A 191 10.70 -2.44 21.62
N LEU A 192 9.77 -3.15 22.26
CA LEU A 192 9.53 -4.56 22.00
C LEU A 192 8.37 -4.77 21.03
N SER A 193 8.64 -5.45 19.92
CA SER A 193 7.60 -6.09 19.09
C SER A 193 7.49 -7.56 19.48
N ILE A 194 6.28 -8.06 19.69
CA ILE A 194 6.00 -9.45 20.08
C ILE A 194 5.03 -10.07 19.07
N MET A 195 5.43 -11.20 18.49
CA MET A 195 4.58 -12.00 17.60
C MET A 195 4.30 -13.36 18.24
N LYS A 196 3.01 -13.69 18.35
CA LYS A 196 2.50 -14.98 18.86
C LYS A 196 1.99 -15.83 17.71
N SER A 197 2.40 -17.09 17.66
CA SER A 197 1.87 -18.10 16.75
C SER A 197 1.62 -19.41 17.49
N THR A 198 0.70 -20.23 16.98
CA THR A 198 0.38 -21.54 17.56
C THR A 198 0.48 -22.64 16.50
N SER A 199 0.93 -23.81 16.91
CA SER A 199 0.90 -25.03 16.11
C SER A 199 0.25 -26.16 16.93
N PRO A 200 -0.89 -26.72 16.51
CA PRO A 200 -1.64 -26.36 15.29
C PRO A 200 -2.28 -24.96 15.38
N SER A 201 -2.64 -24.40 14.22
CA SER A 201 -3.24 -23.06 14.11
C SER A 201 -4.59 -23.01 14.83
N CYS A 202 -4.92 -21.83 15.36
CA CYS A 202 -6.19 -21.60 16.04
C CYS A 202 -7.37 -22.02 15.14
N GLY A 203 -8.33 -22.77 15.69
CA GLY A 203 -9.46 -23.34 14.94
C GLY A 203 -9.24 -24.75 14.40
N THR A 204 -8.03 -25.32 14.52
CA THR A 204 -7.81 -26.74 14.23
C THR A 204 -8.25 -27.58 15.44
N PRO A 205 -9.20 -28.54 15.30
CA PRO A 205 -9.57 -29.44 16.38
C PRO A 205 -8.36 -30.26 16.82
N VAL A 206 -8.08 -30.26 18.13
CA VAL A 206 -7.03 -31.08 18.75
C VAL A 206 -7.66 -32.17 19.61
N ALA A 207 -7.11 -33.37 19.56
CA ALA A 207 -7.58 -34.48 20.38
C ALA A 207 -7.11 -34.32 21.84
N PRO A 208 -7.79 -34.95 22.81
CA PRO A 208 -7.28 -35.04 24.17
C PRO A 208 -5.89 -35.71 24.16
N SER A 209 -4.87 -35.01 24.66
CA SER A 209 -3.43 -35.38 24.67
C SER A 209 -2.57 -34.85 23.53
N ASP A 210 -3.12 -34.11 22.57
CA ASP A 210 -2.30 -33.42 21.56
C ASP A 210 -1.58 -32.20 22.17
N ALA A 211 -0.31 -32.01 21.81
CA ALA A 211 0.47 -30.87 22.25
C ALA A 211 0.19 -29.65 21.36
N VAL A 212 -0.20 -28.54 21.98
CA VAL A 212 -0.27 -27.23 21.31
C VAL A 212 1.02 -26.47 21.62
N THR A 213 1.82 -26.19 20.59
CA THR A 213 3.03 -25.38 20.71
C THR A 213 2.67 -23.92 20.48
N VAL A 214 2.87 -23.06 21.48
CA VAL A 214 2.80 -21.61 21.34
C VAL A 214 4.21 -21.07 21.17
N THR A 215 4.48 -20.42 20.03
CA THR A 215 5.76 -19.75 19.78
C THR A 215 5.59 -18.24 19.92
N LEU A 216 6.32 -17.65 20.87
CA LEU A 216 6.48 -16.21 21.02
C LEU A 216 7.84 -15.81 20.43
N ARG A 217 7.84 -14.92 19.45
CA ARG A 217 9.05 -14.24 18.98
C ARG A 217 8.98 -12.79 19.42
N TYR A 218 10.08 -12.25 19.91
CA TYR A 218 10.18 -10.84 20.23
C TYR A 218 11.42 -10.22 19.60
N SER A 219 11.34 -8.94 19.28
CA SER A 219 12.48 -8.13 18.85
C SER A 219 12.49 -6.82 19.64
N ASN A 220 13.64 -6.45 20.20
CA ASN A 220 13.85 -5.15 20.79
C ASN A 220 14.55 -4.24 19.79
N SER A 221 13.88 -3.18 19.33
CA SER A 221 14.46 -2.12 18.50
C SER A 221 14.78 -0.85 19.27
N GLY A 222 14.64 -0.86 20.61
CA GLY A 222 14.99 0.25 21.48
C GLY A 222 16.46 0.28 21.88
N ASP A 223 16.87 1.37 22.53
CA ASP A 223 18.25 1.63 22.97
C ASP A 223 18.58 1.10 24.37
N ASP A 224 17.59 0.61 25.11
CA ASP A 224 17.78 0.01 26.43
C ASP A 224 17.31 -1.46 26.48
N LYS A 225 17.78 -2.20 27.49
CA LYS A 225 17.29 -3.54 27.79
C LYS A 225 15.84 -3.47 28.26
N PRO A 226 14.98 -4.42 27.86
CA PRO A 226 13.62 -4.46 28.37
C PRO A 226 13.62 -4.69 29.87
N VAL A 227 12.86 -3.86 30.58
CA VAL A 227 12.63 -4.03 32.01
C VAL A 227 11.67 -5.20 32.18
N ALA A 228 12.09 -6.21 32.94
CA ALA A 228 11.24 -7.34 33.27
C ALA A 228 9.99 -6.86 34.03
N LYS A 229 8.82 -7.26 33.55
CA LYS A 229 7.56 -7.14 34.29
C LYS A 229 7.01 -8.53 34.53
N ASP A 230 6.74 -8.83 35.79
CA ASP A 230 6.00 -10.03 36.14
C ASP A 230 4.53 -9.82 35.76
N PHE A 231 4.00 -10.70 34.93
CA PHE A 231 2.58 -10.76 34.60
C PHE A 231 2.02 -12.11 35.04
N SER A 232 0.97 -12.07 35.85
CA SER A 232 0.17 -13.26 36.16
C SER A 232 -0.89 -13.41 35.08
N ILE A 233 -0.92 -14.58 34.43
CA ILE A 233 -2.01 -14.96 33.54
C ILE A 233 -2.92 -15.86 34.38
N ASP A 234 -3.88 -15.22 35.05
CA ASP A 234 -4.90 -15.91 35.82
C ASP A 234 -5.92 -16.41 34.80
N GLY A 235 -5.93 -17.72 34.56
CA GLY A 235 -6.73 -18.36 33.51
C GLY A 235 -8.22 -18.46 33.84
N GLU A 236 -8.90 -17.33 33.97
CA GLU A 236 -10.37 -17.26 33.84
C GLU A 236 -10.79 -16.87 32.42
#